data_AF-A0A7W7U2B3-F1
#
_entry.id   AF-A0A7W7U2B3-F1
#
_cell.length_a   1.000
_cell.length_b   1.000
_cell.length_c   1.000
_cell.angle_alpha   90.00
_cell.angle_beta   90.00
_cell.angle_gamma   90.00
#
_symmetry.space_group_name_H-M   'P 1'
#
loop_
_entity.id
_entity.type
_entity.pdbx_description
1 polymer ?
#
loop_
_entity_poly.entity_id
_entity_poly.type
_entity_poly.pdbx_seq_one_letter_code
_entity_poly.pdbx_strand_id
1 'polypeptide(L)'
;MTLAAEAARTAAHGFLSPTGVEVAFLLVGLATLGAALLTVTTRQLVHAALWLVVALGGLAVEYLLLTAEFIAWVQVLIYVGSVVVLLLFGLMLTKAPVGRSPDADSGNRPVALAVALAAAAALVWVVVDAFRTTWIDLDGPAQGSTDVMGQILFQHWVLPFEALSVLLLAALVGAIVLSRKKKEDES
;
A
#
# COMPACT_ATOMS: atom_id res chain seq x y z
N MET A 1 -21.88 -6.53 -41.63
CA MET A 1 -22.12 -7.48 -40.52
C MET A 1 -21.09 -7.35 -39.40
N THR A 2 -19.82 -7.06 -39.69
CA THR A 2 -18.76 -6.83 -38.69
C THR A 2 -18.94 -5.55 -37.87
N LEU A 3 -19.30 -4.42 -38.49
CA LEU A 3 -19.51 -3.14 -37.79
C LEU A 3 -20.70 -3.16 -36.80
N ALA A 4 -21.73 -3.95 -37.10
CA ALA A 4 -22.89 -4.11 -36.21
C ALA A 4 -22.59 -5.04 -35.02
N ALA A 5 -21.69 -6.03 -35.20
CA ALA A 5 -21.22 -6.90 -34.12
C ALA A 5 -20.23 -6.17 -33.19
N GLU A 6 -19.44 -5.26 -33.74
CA GLU A 6 -18.53 -4.39 -32.99
C GLU A 6 -19.32 -3.36 -32.16
N ALA A 7 -20.29 -2.67 -32.77
CA ALA A 7 -21.19 -1.76 -32.07
C ALA A 7 -22.07 -2.46 -31.00
N ALA A 8 -22.46 -3.71 -31.22
CA ALA A 8 -23.19 -4.52 -30.24
C ALA A 8 -22.31 -4.96 -29.05
N ARG A 9 -21.00 -5.16 -29.24
CA ARG A 9 -20.05 -5.38 -28.13
C ARG A 9 -19.81 -4.11 -27.33
N THR A 10 -19.72 -2.95 -27.99
CA THR A 10 -19.58 -1.66 -27.30
C THR A 10 -20.84 -1.31 -26.51
N ALA A 11 -22.03 -1.69 -26.99
CA ALA A 11 -23.31 -1.47 -26.31
C ALA A 11 -23.57 -2.46 -25.14
N ALA A 12 -22.84 -3.57 -25.06
CA ALA A 12 -23.00 -4.58 -24.02
C ALA A 12 -22.23 -4.25 -22.71
N HIS A 13 -21.31 -3.29 -22.73
CA HIS A 13 -20.76 -2.70 -21.51
C HIS A 13 -21.73 -1.67 -20.93
N GLY A 14 -22.95 -2.13 -20.62
CA GLY A 14 -23.90 -1.32 -19.89
C GLY A 14 -23.35 -1.06 -18.49
N PHE A 15 -23.31 0.21 -18.07
CA PHE A 15 -23.02 0.69 -16.71
C PHE A 15 -23.76 -0.07 -15.56
N LEU A 16 -24.71 -0.95 -15.89
CA LEU A 16 -25.62 -1.64 -14.99
C LEU A 16 -25.27 -3.12 -14.76
N SER A 17 -24.27 -3.69 -15.45
CA SER A 17 -23.76 -5.04 -15.17
C SER A 17 -22.30 -4.97 -14.71
N PRO A 18 -22.03 -4.62 -13.45
CA PRO A 18 -20.66 -4.59 -12.95
C PRO A 18 -20.05 -5.98 -13.09
N THR A 19 -18.83 -6.04 -13.59
CA THR A 19 -18.10 -7.31 -13.67
C THR A 19 -17.83 -7.82 -12.25
N GLY A 20 -17.72 -9.14 -12.06
CA GLY A 20 -17.41 -9.69 -10.73
C GLY A 20 -16.10 -9.13 -10.15
N VAL A 21 -15.15 -8.78 -11.01
CA VAL A 21 -13.87 -8.14 -10.66
C VAL A 21 -14.07 -6.72 -10.13
N GLU A 22 -14.92 -5.90 -10.76
CA GLU A 22 -15.25 -4.55 -10.27
C GLU A 22 -15.92 -4.59 -8.90
N VAL A 23 -16.86 -5.51 -8.69
CA VAL A 23 -17.54 -5.68 -7.40
C VAL A 23 -16.52 -6.10 -6.33
N ALA A 24 -15.67 -7.08 -6.63
CA ALA A 24 -14.61 -7.51 -5.72
C ALA A 24 -13.64 -6.36 -5.41
N PHE A 25 -13.23 -5.60 -6.43
CA PHE A 25 -12.34 -4.45 -6.27
C PHE A 25 -12.93 -3.38 -5.35
N LEU A 26 -14.21 -3.03 -5.53
CA LEU A 26 -14.89 -2.06 -4.65
C LEU A 26 -15.04 -2.58 -3.22
N LEU A 27 -15.42 -3.84 -3.04
CA LEU A 27 -15.58 -4.42 -1.71
C LEU A 27 -14.26 -4.51 -0.95
N VAL A 28 -13.20 -4.97 -1.62
CA VAL A 28 -11.84 -5.01 -1.07
C VAL A 28 -11.37 -3.60 -0.77
N GLY A 29 -11.55 -2.64 -1.69
CA GLY A 29 -11.19 -1.24 -1.49
C GLY A 29 -11.87 -0.60 -0.29
N LEU A 30 -13.16 -0.85 -0.09
CA LEU A 30 -13.89 -0.38 1.09
C LEU A 30 -13.38 -1.04 2.38
N ALA A 31 -13.05 -2.34 2.34
CA ALA A 31 -12.46 -3.04 3.47
C ALA A 31 -11.05 -2.52 3.80
N THR A 32 -10.21 -2.28 2.78
CA THR A 32 -8.87 -1.68 2.88
C THR A 32 -8.94 -0.29 3.52
N LEU A 33 -9.86 0.56 3.03
CA LEU A 33 -10.08 1.90 3.58
C LEU A 33 -10.55 1.84 5.04
N GLY A 34 -11.49 0.94 5.35
CA GLY A 34 -11.95 0.70 6.72
C GLY A 34 -10.81 0.26 7.65
N ALA A 35 -9.97 -0.66 7.20
CA ALA A 35 -8.79 -1.12 7.94
C ALA A 35 -7.76 0.02 8.15
N ALA A 36 -7.54 0.87 7.14
CA ALA A 36 -6.66 2.04 7.26
C ALA A 36 -7.20 3.05 8.29
N LEU A 37 -8.52 3.31 8.29
CA LEU A 37 -9.16 4.15 9.29
C LEU A 37 -9.04 3.55 10.70
N LEU A 38 -9.26 2.24 10.85
CA LEU A 38 -9.11 1.55 12.13
C LEU A 38 -7.65 1.57 12.61
N THR A 39 -6.68 1.47 11.71
CA THR A 39 -5.24 1.57 12.01
C THR A 39 -4.92 2.89 12.71
N VAL A 40 -5.41 4.02 12.19
CA VAL A 40 -5.07 5.35 12.74
C VAL A 40 -5.97 5.79 13.90
N THR A 41 -7.18 5.24 14.01
CA THR A 41 -8.12 5.59 15.08
C THR A 41 -7.96 4.71 16.32
N THR A 42 -7.39 3.51 16.17
CA THR A 42 -7.19 2.56 17.27
C THR A 42 -6.16 3.07 18.26
N ARG A 43 -6.53 3.09 19.55
CA ARG A 43 -5.67 3.58 20.65
C ARG A 43 -4.69 2.54 21.19
N GLN A 44 -4.82 1.28 20.81
CA GLN A 44 -3.91 0.20 21.20
C GLN A 44 -2.94 -0.09 20.06
N LEU A 45 -1.64 0.15 20.28
CA LEU A 45 -0.62 0.10 19.21
C LEU A 45 -0.56 -1.27 18.51
N VAL A 46 -0.71 -2.36 19.25
CA VAL A 46 -0.71 -3.72 18.67
C VAL A 46 -1.92 -3.92 17.75
N HIS A 47 -3.12 -3.49 18.17
CA HIS A 47 -4.31 -3.60 17.34
C HIS A 47 -4.23 -2.69 16.11
N ALA A 48 -3.69 -1.47 16.25
CA ALA A 48 -3.42 -0.58 15.13
C ALA A 48 -2.49 -1.26 14.10
N ALA A 49 -1.40 -1.89 14.56
CA ALA A 49 -0.48 -2.61 13.68
C ALA A 49 -1.11 -3.85 13.02
N LEU A 50 -2.04 -4.55 13.68
CA LEU A 50 -2.81 -5.64 13.07
C LEU A 50 -3.79 -5.14 11.99
N TRP A 51 -4.47 -4.01 12.23
CA TRP A 51 -5.29 -3.37 11.20
C TRP A 51 -4.45 -2.91 10.00
N LEU A 52 -3.20 -2.51 10.23
CA LEU A 52 -2.27 -2.19 9.15
C LEU A 52 -1.96 -3.42 8.29
N VAL A 53 -1.81 -4.62 8.88
CA VAL A 53 -1.67 -5.87 8.12
C VAL A 53 -2.87 -6.09 7.20
N VAL A 54 -4.09 -5.88 7.72
CA VAL A 54 -5.32 -6.03 6.92
C VAL A 54 -5.35 -5.03 5.78
N ALA A 55 -4.98 -3.77 6.01
CA ALA A 55 -4.93 -2.74 4.96
C ALA A 55 -3.88 -3.08 3.88
N LEU A 56 -2.67 -3.47 4.27
CA LEU A 56 -1.59 -3.81 3.32
C LEU A 56 -1.87 -5.11 2.56
N GLY A 57 -2.56 -6.07 3.19
CA GLY A 57 -3.06 -7.28 2.54
C GLY A 57 -4.20 -6.99 1.57
N GLY A 58 -5.12 -6.08 1.91
CA GLY A 58 -6.17 -5.59 1.01
C GLY A 58 -5.59 -4.95 -0.25
N LEU A 59 -4.56 -4.10 -0.11
CA LEU A 59 -3.82 -3.56 -1.26
C LEU A 59 -3.17 -4.63 -2.12
N ALA A 60 -2.64 -5.72 -1.54
CA ALA A 60 -2.09 -6.83 -2.33
C ALA A 60 -3.19 -7.51 -3.17
N VAL A 61 -4.40 -7.66 -2.63
CA VAL A 61 -5.55 -8.18 -3.38
C VAL A 61 -5.95 -7.21 -4.49
N GLU A 62 -6.01 -5.90 -4.23
CA GLU A 62 -6.28 -4.89 -5.27
C GLU A 62 -5.24 -4.95 -6.40
N TYR A 63 -3.95 -5.11 -6.09
CA TYR A 63 -2.93 -5.29 -7.12
C TYR A 63 -3.16 -6.56 -7.97
N LEU A 64 -3.59 -7.67 -7.37
CA LEU A 64 -3.95 -8.87 -8.14
C LEU A 64 -5.16 -8.62 -9.06
N LEU A 65 -6.18 -7.94 -8.56
CA LEU A 65 -7.37 -7.57 -9.35
C LEU A 65 -7.02 -6.64 -10.51
N LEU A 66 -5.95 -5.83 -10.36
CA LEU A 66 -5.40 -4.96 -11.40
C LEU A 66 -4.34 -5.63 -12.27
N THR A 67 -4.20 -6.96 -12.24
CA THR A 67 -3.20 -7.75 -13.00
C THR A 67 -1.74 -7.43 -12.68
N ALA A 68 -1.48 -6.77 -11.55
CA ALA A 68 -0.14 -6.43 -11.05
C ALA A 68 0.43 -7.53 -10.14
N GLU A 69 0.58 -8.74 -10.68
CA GLU A 69 0.96 -9.95 -9.93
C GLU A 69 2.29 -9.80 -9.16
N PHE A 70 3.36 -9.37 -9.84
CA PHE A 70 4.67 -9.24 -9.22
C PHE A 70 4.62 -8.26 -8.03
N ILE A 71 3.94 -7.12 -8.20
CA ILE A 71 3.81 -6.11 -7.16
C ILE A 71 2.96 -6.62 -5.99
N ALA A 72 1.91 -7.39 -6.25
CA ALA A 72 1.12 -8.03 -5.19
C ALA A 72 1.96 -8.97 -4.33
N TRP A 73 2.80 -9.81 -4.94
CA TRP A 73 3.69 -10.69 -4.18
C TRP A 73 4.74 -9.93 -3.38
N VAL A 74 5.35 -8.92 -3.98
CA VAL A 74 6.29 -8.02 -3.28
C VAL A 74 5.60 -7.32 -2.10
N GLN A 75 4.34 -6.91 -2.26
CA GLN A 75 3.52 -6.29 -1.21
C GLN A 75 3.40 -7.21 0.01
N VAL A 76 3.06 -8.49 -0.22
CA VAL A 76 2.94 -9.47 0.86
C VAL A 76 4.30 -9.78 1.49
N LEU A 77 5.34 -10.03 0.69
CA LEU A 77 6.64 -10.46 1.20
C LEU A 77 7.35 -9.35 2.00
N ILE A 78 7.35 -8.12 1.50
CA ILE A 78 8.09 -7.02 2.11
C ILE A 78 7.25 -6.33 3.17
N TYR A 79 6.05 -5.85 2.82
CA TYR A 79 5.29 -5.01 3.74
C TYR A 79 4.62 -5.83 4.84
N VAL A 80 3.88 -6.88 4.47
CA VAL A 80 3.22 -7.74 5.46
C VAL A 80 4.23 -8.66 6.15
N GLY A 81 5.12 -9.30 5.39
CA GLY A 81 6.03 -10.33 5.90
C GLY A 81 7.24 -9.79 6.67
N SER A 82 7.78 -8.63 6.30
CA SER A 82 9.01 -8.10 6.91
C SER A 82 8.77 -6.82 7.69
N VAL A 83 8.25 -5.77 7.06
CA VAL A 83 8.15 -4.43 7.67
C VAL A 83 7.19 -4.42 8.87
N VAL A 84 5.96 -4.91 8.70
CA VAL A 84 4.99 -4.91 9.81
C VAL A 84 5.40 -5.88 10.91
N VAL A 85 6.02 -7.01 10.56
CA VAL A 85 6.54 -7.96 11.56
C VAL A 85 7.66 -7.33 12.40
N LEU A 86 8.63 -6.65 11.77
CA LEU A 86 9.68 -5.92 12.49
C LEU A 86 9.10 -4.79 13.35
N LEU A 87 8.09 -4.07 12.83
CA LEU A 87 7.37 -3.04 13.59
C LEU A 87 6.71 -3.66 14.82
N LEU A 88 6.00 -4.78 14.68
CA LEU A 88 5.36 -5.49 15.78
C LEU A 88 6.38 -5.96 16.82
N PHE A 89 7.50 -6.56 16.39
CA PHE A 89 8.58 -6.94 17.29
C PHE A 89 9.13 -5.73 18.05
N GLY A 90 9.40 -4.62 17.36
CA GLY A 90 9.86 -3.37 17.95
C GLY A 90 8.87 -2.81 18.98
N LEU A 91 7.57 -2.79 18.65
CA LEU A 91 6.51 -2.35 19.57
C LEU A 91 6.41 -3.24 20.81
N MET A 92 6.50 -4.56 20.64
CA MET A 92 6.43 -5.51 21.76
C MET A 92 7.65 -5.39 22.69
N LEU A 93 8.83 -5.16 22.13
CA LEU A 93 10.06 -4.97 22.92
C LEU A 93 10.08 -3.63 23.68
N THR A 94 9.39 -2.60 23.21
CA THR A 94 9.52 -1.22 23.72
C THR A 94 8.61 -0.87 24.89
N LYS A 95 7.99 -1.83 25.61
CA LYS A 95 6.94 -1.56 26.60
C LYS A 95 5.91 -0.54 26.08
N ALA A 96 5.54 -0.64 24.80
CA ALA A 96 4.50 0.21 24.22
C ALA A 96 3.28 0.17 25.17
N PRO A 97 2.74 1.33 25.62
CA PRO A 97 1.66 1.33 26.59
C PRO A 97 0.52 0.44 26.10
N VAL A 98 0.25 -0.66 26.82
CA VAL A 98 -0.82 -1.62 26.48
C VAL A 98 -2.18 -1.04 26.94
N GLY A 99 -2.38 0.26 26.75
CA GLY A 99 -3.51 1.05 27.26
C GLY A 99 -3.69 2.37 26.51
N ARG A 100 -4.74 3.13 26.84
CA ARG A 100 -4.99 4.46 26.25
C ARG A 100 -3.81 5.37 26.60
N SER A 101 -3.02 5.80 25.61
CA SER A 101 -2.00 6.84 25.79
C SER A 101 -2.70 8.21 25.86
N PRO A 102 -2.78 8.89 27.02
CA PRO A 102 -3.40 10.20 27.13
C PRO A 102 -2.60 11.28 26.38
N ASP A 103 -1.29 11.07 26.23
CA ASP A 103 -0.36 12.00 25.60
C ASP A 103 -0.33 11.91 24.06
N ALA A 104 -1.05 10.94 23.46
CA ALA A 104 -1.19 10.83 22.01
C ALA A 104 -2.24 11.79 21.44
N ASP A 105 -2.90 12.57 22.28
CA ASP A 105 -4.00 13.44 21.93
C ASP A 105 -3.58 14.91 22.03
N SER A 106 -3.39 15.57 20.89
CA SER A 106 -3.15 17.01 20.88
C SER A 106 -4.48 17.75 20.74
N GLY A 107 -4.62 18.89 21.42
CA GLY A 107 -5.77 19.80 21.25
C GLY A 107 -5.96 20.29 19.79
N ASN A 108 -5.01 19.99 18.91
CA ASN A 108 -5.02 20.31 17.48
C ASN A 108 -5.75 19.26 16.62
N ARG A 109 -6.35 18.22 17.21
CA ARG A 109 -7.17 17.24 16.48
C ARG A 109 -8.18 17.83 15.48
N PRO A 110 -8.98 18.87 15.80
CA PRO A 110 -9.92 19.42 14.82
C PRO A 110 -9.20 20.06 13.63
N VAL A 111 -8.05 20.71 13.86
CA VAL A 111 -7.22 21.28 12.80
C VAL A 111 -6.58 20.19 11.95
N ALA A 112 -6.02 19.15 12.58
CA ALA A 112 -5.44 18.00 11.89
C ALA A 112 -6.49 17.27 11.03
N LEU A 113 -7.72 17.10 11.54
CA LEU A 113 -8.82 16.52 10.80
C LEU A 113 -9.23 17.41 9.61
N ALA A 114 -9.33 18.72 9.81
CA ALA A 114 -9.64 19.66 8.73
C ALA A 114 -8.58 19.61 7.62
N VAL A 115 -7.30 19.57 7.97
CA VAL A 115 -6.19 19.44 7.01
C VAL A 115 -6.23 18.09 6.29
N ALA A 116 -6.47 16.99 7.02
CA ALA A 116 -6.56 15.66 6.42
C ALA A 116 -7.73 15.55 5.43
N LEU A 117 -8.91 16.10 5.78
CA LEU A 117 -10.07 16.13 4.89
C LEU A 117 -9.85 17.03 3.68
N ALA A 118 -9.24 18.21 3.87
CA ALA A 118 -8.90 19.10 2.76
C ALA A 118 -7.91 18.44 1.80
N ALA A 119 -6.87 17.79 2.32
CA ALA A 119 -5.89 17.06 1.52
C ALA A 119 -6.53 15.87 0.79
N ALA A 120 -7.38 15.09 1.47
CA ALA A 120 -8.09 13.97 0.86
C ALA A 120 -9.05 14.45 -0.25
N ALA A 121 -9.83 15.52 -0.01
CA ALA A 121 -10.73 16.09 -1.00
C ALA A 121 -9.97 16.63 -2.22
N ALA A 122 -8.83 17.31 -1.99
CA ALA A 122 -7.97 17.79 -3.06
C ALA A 122 -7.40 16.62 -3.89
N LEU A 123 -6.92 15.56 -3.23
CA LEU A 123 -6.39 14.38 -3.90
C LEU A 123 -7.46 13.67 -4.72
N VAL A 124 -8.66 13.45 -4.14
CA VAL A 124 -9.79 12.85 -4.85
C VAL A 124 -10.18 13.71 -6.05
N TRP A 125 -10.25 15.03 -5.89
CA TRP A 125 -10.58 15.94 -6.99
C TRP A 125 -9.56 15.84 -8.13
N VAL A 126 -8.26 15.90 -7.83
CA VAL A 126 -7.19 15.78 -8.82
C VAL A 126 -7.22 14.43 -9.53
N VAL A 127 -7.38 13.33 -8.79
CA VAL A 127 -7.43 11.98 -9.36
C VAL A 127 -8.66 11.81 -10.25
N VAL A 128 -9.84 12.23 -9.79
CA VAL A 128 -11.07 12.14 -10.59
C VAL A 128 -10.94 13.02 -11.84
N ASP A 129 -10.45 14.24 -11.73
CA ASP A 129 -10.30 15.11 -12.90
C ASP A 129 -9.31 14.53 -13.92
N ALA A 130 -8.18 13.97 -13.47
CA ALA A 130 -7.16 13.38 -14.32
C ALA A 130 -7.59 12.05 -14.98
N PHE A 131 -8.38 11.22 -14.28
CA PHE A 131 -8.66 9.84 -14.70
C PHE A 131 -10.12 9.55 -15.03
N ARG A 132 -11.06 10.50 -14.91
CA ARG A 132 -12.49 10.26 -15.19
C ARG A 132 -12.81 9.74 -16.60
N THR A 133 -11.92 9.96 -17.57
CA THR A 133 -12.07 9.49 -18.95
C THR A 133 -11.16 8.31 -19.31
N THR A 134 -10.35 7.84 -18.36
CA THR A 134 -9.34 6.81 -18.59
C THR A 134 -9.93 5.45 -18.24
N TRP A 135 -9.84 4.51 -19.18
CA TRP A 135 -10.26 3.12 -18.98
C TRP A 135 -9.03 2.23 -18.98
N ILE A 136 -8.91 1.36 -17.99
CA ILE A 136 -7.85 0.36 -17.89
C ILE A 136 -8.37 -0.92 -18.54
N ASP A 137 -7.68 -1.37 -19.59
CA ASP A 137 -7.96 -2.65 -20.23
C ASP A 137 -7.24 -3.77 -19.48
N LEU A 138 -8.01 -4.63 -18.82
CA LEU A 138 -7.51 -5.77 -18.05
C LEU A 138 -7.36 -7.05 -18.92
N ASP A 139 -7.88 -7.04 -20.14
CA ASP A 139 -7.81 -8.18 -21.07
C ASP A 139 -6.54 -8.16 -21.95
N GLY A 140 -5.70 -7.13 -21.78
CA GLY A 140 -4.41 -7.00 -22.46
C GLY A 140 -3.34 -7.98 -21.97
N PRO A 141 -2.15 -8.01 -22.61
CA PRO A 141 -1.03 -8.83 -22.17
C PRO A 141 -0.67 -8.53 -20.70
N ALA A 142 -0.38 -9.56 -19.91
CA ALA A 142 -0.05 -9.41 -18.49
C ALA A 142 1.26 -8.60 -18.29
N GLN A 143 1.11 -7.27 -18.17
CA GLN A 143 2.24 -6.35 -17.99
C GLN A 143 2.83 -6.42 -16.58
N GLY A 144 2.07 -6.91 -15.60
CA GLY A 144 2.51 -7.05 -14.21
C GLY A 144 3.26 -8.35 -13.87
N SER A 145 3.62 -9.16 -14.87
CA SER A 145 4.30 -10.45 -14.65
C SER A 145 5.76 -10.28 -14.24
N THR A 146 6.30 -11.26 -13.51
CA THR A 146 7.69 -11.25 -13.03
C THR A 146 8.71 -11.12 -14.17
N ASP A 147 8.45 -11.76 -15.31
CA ASP A 147 9.37 -11.72 -16.46
C ASP A 147 9.45 -10.32 -17.07
N VAL A 148 8.30 -9.66 -17.25
CA VAL A 148 8.22 -8.30 -17.79
C VAL A 148 8.86 -7.31 -16.82
N MET A 149 8.54 -7.41 -15.53
CA MET A 149 9.12 -6.54 -14.50
C MET A 149 10.64 -6.70 -14.39
N GLY A 150 11.14 -7.94 -14.47
CA GLY A 150 12.58 -8.22 -14.45
C GLY A 150 13.31 -7.60 -15.64
N GLN A 151 12.77 -7.72 -16.85
CA GLN A 151 13.37 -7.10 -18.04
C GLN A 151 13.41 -5.57 -17.92
N ILE A 152 12.31 -4.94 -17.50
CA ILE A 152 12.25 -3.48 -17.33
C ILE A 152 13.25 -3.02 -16.26
N LEU A 153 13.35 -3.75 -15.14
CA LEU A 153 14.27 -3.41 -14.04
C LEU A 153 15.73 -3.40 -14.50
N PHE A 154 16.16 -4.43 -15.23
CA PHE A 154 17.56 -4.60 -15.64
C PHE A 154 17.92 -3.98 -16.99
N GLN A 155 16.95 -3.48 -17.76
CA GLN A 155 17.22 -2.78 -19.02
C GLN A 155 17.04 -1.27 -18.92
N HIS A 156 15.98 -0.82 -18.24
CA HIS A 156 15.62 0.60 -18.18
C HIS A 156 15.94 1.23 -16.82
N TRP A 157 15.88 0.44 -15.74
CA TRP A 157 16.01 0.94 -14.35
C TRP A 157 17.29 0.48 -13.64
N VAL A 158 18.37 0.23 -14.40
CA VAL A 158 19.66 -0.23 -13.85
C VAL A 158 20.25 0.76 -12.85
N LEU A 159 20.25 2.06 -13.18
CA LEU A 159 20.84 3.08 -12.30
C LEU A 159 20.06 3.20 -10.96
N PRO A 160 18.71 3.29 -10.95
CA PRO A 160 17.96 3.24 -9.69
C PRO A 160 18.12 1.94 -8.92
N PHE A 161 18.22 0.79 -9.61
CA PHE A 161 18.49 -0.51 -8.96
C PHE A 161 19.84 -0.51 -8.23
N GLU A 162 20.90 -0.02 -8.88
CA GLU A 162 22.23 0.08 -8.28
C GLU A 162 22.22 1.04 -7.07
N ALA A 163 21.59 2.21 -7.21
CA ALA A 163 21.45 3.16 -6.12
C ALA A 163 20.69 2.56 -4.92
N LEU A 164 19.61 1.80 -5.16
CA LEU A 164 18.88 1.08 -4.10
C LEU A 164 19.76 0.01 -3.43
N SER A 165 20.62 -0.69 -4.18
CA SER A 165 21.53 -1.68 -3.59
C SER A 165 22.52 -1.05 -2.60
N VAL A 166 23.08 0.12 -2.96
CA VAL A 166 23.97 0.90 -2.10
C VAL A 166 23.21 1.47 -0.90
N LEU A 167 21.98 1.94 -1.11
CA LEU A 167 21.11 2.42 -0.03
C LEU A 167 20.81 1.31 0.99
N LEU A 168 20.50 0.10 0.53
CA LEU A 168 20.23 -1.05 1.39
C LEU A 168 21.48 -1.49 2.17
N LEU A 169 22.65 -1.47 1.52
CA LEU A 169 23.93 -1.71 2.19
C LEU A 169 24.18 -0.67 3.29
N ALA A 170 23.99 0.61 2.97
CA ALA A 170 24.15 1.70 3.93
C ALA A 170 23.16 1.59 5.09
N ALA A 171 21.90 1.23 4.82
CA ALA A 171 20.88 1.01 5.85
C ALA A 171 21.25 -0.16 6.79
N LEU A 172 21.77 -1.28 6.25
CA LEU A 172 22.24 -2.41 7.05
C LEU A 172 23.40 -2.01 7.96
N VAL A 173 24.42 -1.34 7.41
CA VAL A 173 25.57 -0.84 8.19
C VAL A 173 25.10 0.14 9.28
N GLY A 174 24.20 1.07 8.92
CA GLY A 174 23.61 2.03 9.86
C GLY A 174 22.87 1.35 11.01
N ALA A 175 22.03 0.35 10.71
CA ALA A 175 21.31 -0.42 11.73
C ALA A 175 22.26 -1.18 12.67
N ILE A 176 23.31 -1.82 12.12
CA ILE A 176 24.33 -2.52 12.92
C ILE A 176 25.06 -1.55 13.85
N VAL A 177 25.53 -0.42 13.32
CA VAL A 177 26.27 0.57 14.10
C VAL A 177 25.41 1.13 15.24
N LEU A 178 24.13 1.43 14.98
CA LEU A 178 23.18 1.94 15.96
C LEU A 178 22.84 0.89 17.04
N SER A 179 22.76 -0.39 16.68
CA SER A 179 22.43 -1.48 17.61
C SER A 179 23.58 -1.89 18.53
N ARG A 180 24.82 -1.46 18.27
CA ARG A 180 25.96 -1.78 19.13
C ARG A 180 25.87 -1.01 20.45
N LYS A 181 25.75 -1.74 21.57
CA LYS A 181 25.89 -1.14 22.91
C LYS A 181 27.34 -0.68 23.11
N LYS A 182 27.51 0.58 23.50
CA LYS A 182 28.79 1.11 23.97
C LYS A 182 29.13 0.38 25.27
N LYS A 183 30.17 -0.45 25.28
CA LYS A 183 30.80 -0.84 26.55
C LYS A 183 31.48 0.42 27.04
N GLU A 184 30.92 1.03 28.08
CA GLU A 184 31.67 2.01 28.85
C GLU A 184 32.76 1.23 29.57
N ASP A 185 34.00 1.59 29.25
CA ASP A 185 35.18 1.14 29.97
C ASP A 185 35.05 1.70 31.40
N GLU A 186 34.58 0.87 32.33
CA GLU A 186 34.80 1.08 33.75
C GLU A 186 36.32 0.95 33.99
N SER A 187 36.97 2.10 34.17
CA SER A 187 38.36 2.23 34.64
C SER A 187 38.46 2.00 36.14
#